data_AF-A0A529N5R6-F1
#
_entry.id   AF-A0A529N5R6-F1
#
_cell.length_a   1.000
_cell.length_b   1.000
_cell.length_c   1.000
_cell.angle_alpha   90.00
_cell.angle_beta   90.00
_cell.angle_gamma   90.00
#
_symmetry.space_group_name_H-M   'P 1'
#
loop_
_entity.id
_entity.type
_entity.pdbx_description
1 polymer ?
#
loop_
_entity_poly.entity_id
_entity_poly.type
_entity_poly.pdbx_seq_one_letter_code
_entity_poly.pdbx_strand_id
1 'polypeptide(L)' 'LRTTHEHIQSCLKKFAQMPEVIEVLRVTGEDCFLVKVVVPSPPDLEAIVDGIGRYGAVTTNVVLRAEPP' A
#
# COMPACT_ATOMS: atom_id res chain seq x y z
N LEU A 1 2.36 -5.60 -0.22
CA LEU A 1 1.03 -6.27 -0.14
C LEU A 1 1.13 -7.56 -0.90
N ARG A 2 0.85 -8.67 -0.23
CA ARG A 2 0.72 -10.00 -0.81
C ARG A 2 -0.74 -10.38 -0.91
N THR A 3 -1.23 -10.53 -2.14
CA THR A 3 -2.63 -10.85 -2.44
C THR A 3 -2.72 -12.01 -3.43
N THR A 4 -3.91 -12.57 -3.61
CA THR A 4 -4.21 -13.48 -4.73
C THR A 4 -4.43 -12.69 -6.03
N HIS A 5 -4.24 -13.36 -7.17
CA HIS A 5 -4.38 -12.73 -8.50
C HIS A 5 -5.79 -12.17 -8.76
N GLU A 6 -6.83 -12.85 -8.26
CA GLU A 6 -8.24 -12.43 -8.36
C GLU A 6 -8.51 -11.05 -7.72
N HIS A 7 -7.75 -10.67 -6.69
CA HIS A 7 -7.93 -9.41 -5.97
C HIS A 7 -7.17 -8.22 -6.59
N ILE A 8 -6.32 -8.43 -7.59
CA ILE A 8 -5.46 -7.38 -8.18
C ILE A 8 -6.29 -6.18 -8.67
N GLN A 9 -7.38 -6.42 -9.39
CA GLN A 9 -8.23 -5.34 -9.92
C GLN A 9 -8.95 -4.57 -8.80
N SER A 10 -9.41 -5.28 -7.77
CA SER A 10 -10.04 -4.66 -6.60
C SER A 10 -9.05 -3.80 -5.80
N CYS A 11 -7.81 -4.27 -5.66
CA CYS A 11 -6.74 -3.50 -5.02
C CYS A 11 -6.46 -2.20 -5.77
N LEU A 12 -6.27 -2.28 -7.10
CA LEU A 12 -6.01 -1.09 -7.93
C LEU A 12 -7.16 -0.07 -7.85
N LYS A 13 -8.41 -0.53 -7.90
CA LYS A 13 -9.58 0.35 -7.71
C LYS A 13 -9.57 1.00 -6.33
N LYS A 14 -9.23 0.25 -5.29
CA LYS A 14 -9.18 0.77 -3.92
C LYS A 14 -8.07 1.82 -3.77
N PHE A 15 -6.87 1.56 -4.28
CA PHE A 15 -5.75 2.51 -4.21
C PHE A 15 -6.07 3.82 -4.95
N ALA A 16 -6.72 3.74 -6.11
CA ALA A 16 -7.14 4.92 -6.87
C ALA A 16 -8.17 5.81 -6.13
N GLN A 17 -8.82 5.30 -5.08
CA GLN A 17 -9.78 6.03 -4.26
C GLN A 17 -9.16 6.58 -2.96
N MET A 18 -7.88 6.30 -2.69
CA MET A 18 -7.19 6.68 -1.46
C MET A 18 -6.28 7.87 -1.75
N PRO A 19 -6.64 9.10 -1.35
CA PRO A 19 -5.84 10.30 -1.64
C PRO A 19 -4.45 10.28 -1.00
N GLU A 20 -4.26 9.46 0.03
CA GLU A 20 -2.99 9.25 0.72
C GLU A 20 -1.99 8.44 -0.13
N VAL A 21 -2.48 7.68 -1.12
CA VAL A 21 -1.64 6.86 -2.01
C VAL A 21 -1.03 7.74 -3.09
N ILE A 22 0.30 7.91 -3.02
CA ILE A 22 1.05 8.75 -3.96
C ILE A 22 1.75 7.94 -5.04
N GLU A 23 1.93 6.63 -4.84
CA GLU A 23 2.58 5.75 -5.80
C GLU A 23 2.12 4.29 -5.61
N VAL A 24 1.90 3.59 -6.72
CA VAL A 24 1.60 2.16 -6.75
C VAL A 24 2.49 1.50 -7.78
N LEU A 25 3.32 0.55 -7.34
CA LEU A 25 4.19 -0.24 -8.20
C LEU A 25 3.76 -1.70 -8.13
N ARG A 26 3.48 -2.30 -9.30
CA ARG A 26 3.38 -3.76 -9.42
C ARG A 26 4.78 -4.32 -9.49
N VAL A 27 5.06 -5.32 -8.66
CA VAL A 27 6.39 -5.91 -8.55
C VAL A 27 6.34 -7.41 -8.79
N THR A 28 7.48 -7.98 -9.16
CA THR A 28 7.70 -9.43 -9.13
C THR A 28 8.18 -9.85 -7.74
N GLY A 29 8.02 -11.12 -7.39
CA GLY A 29 8.43 -11.66 -6.09
C GLY A 29 7.24 -12.05 -5.21
N GLU A 30 7.43 -11.95 -3.90
CA GLU A 30 6.45 -12.41 -2.91
C GLU A 30 5.32 -11.40 -2.69
N ASP A 31 5.61 -10.10 -2.79
CA ASP A 31 4.62 -9.04 -2.80
C ASP A 31 4.07 -8.80 -4.21
N CYS A 32 2.79 -8.49 -4.31
CA CYS A 32 2.15 -8.08 -5.57
C CYS A 32 2.29 -6.57 -5.82
N PHE A 33 2.34 -5.78 -4.74
CA PHE A 33 2.39 -4.33 -4.80
C PHE A 33 3.32 -3.73 -3.75
N LEU A 34 4.08 -2.71 -4.16
CA LEU A 34 4.59 -1.66 -3.28
C LEU A 34 3.68 -0.44 -3.42
N VAL A 35 3.20 0.06 -2.27
CA VAL A 35 2.29 1.21 -2.22
C VAL A 35 2.93 2.23 -1.30
N LYS A 36 3.20 3.42 -1.83
CA LYS A 36 3.73 4.54 -1.05
C LYS A 36 2.58 5.44 -0.65
N VAL A 37 2.49 5.71 0.65
CA VAL A 37 1.45 6.57 1.22
C VAL A 37 2.04 7.71 2.02
N VAL A 38 1.33 8.83 2.08
CA VAL A 38 1.65 9.97 2.94
C VAL A 38 0.45 10.26 3.81
N VAL A 39 0.66 10.25 5.12
CA VAL A 39 -0.39 10.45 6.13
C VAL A 39 0.11 11.38 7.23
N PRO A 40 -0.78 12.16 7.88
CA PRO A 40 -0.37 13.15 8.87
C PRO A 40 -0.11 12.55 10.26
N SER A 41 -0.63 11.36 10.56
CA SER A 41 -0.43 10.72 11.86
C SER A 41 -0.44 9.17 11.81
N PRO A 42 0.05 8.47 12.85
CA PRO A 42 0.02 7.02 12.91
C PRO A 42 -1.40 6.39 12.86
N PRO A 43 -2.45 6.95 13.51
CA PRO A 43 -3.82 6.46 13.33
C PRO A 43 -4.32 6.47 11.88
N ASP A 44 -3.92 7.48 11.09
CA ASP A 44 -4.26 7.51 9.68
C ASP A 44 -3.57 6.37 8.93
N LEU A 45 -2.30 6.07 9.26
CA LEU A 45 -1.59 4.91 8.70
C LEU A 45 -2.29 3.60 9.03
N GLU A 46 -2.74 3.42 10.27
CA GLU A 46 -3.50 2.24 10.71
C GLU A 46 -4.77 2.06 9.86
N ALA A 47 -5.54 3.13 9.65
CA ALA A 47 -6.74 3.08 8.81
C ALA A 47 -6.45 2.65 7.36
N ILE A 48 -5.31 3.08 6.81
CA ILE A 48 -4.84 2.64 5.49
C ILE A 48 -4.49 1.16 5.50
N VAL A 49 -3.69 0.71 6.47
CA VAL A 49 -3.26 -0.69 6.60
C VAL A 49 -4.46 -1.61 6.77
N ASP A 50 -5.41 -1.27 7.64
CA ASP A 50 -6.66 -2.02 7.85
C ASP A 50 -7.53 -2.08 6.60
N GLY A 51 -7.58 -0.98 5.84
CA GLY A 51 -8.28 -0.91 4.58
C GLY A 51 -7.70 -1.84 3.51
N ILE A 52 -6.37 -2.01 3.51
CA ILE A 52 -5.65 -2.84 2.55
C ILE A 52 -5.54 -4.30 3.00
N GLY A 53 -5.45 -4.55 4.32
CA GLY A 53 -5.28 -5.89 4.91
C GLY A 53 -6.42 -6.86 4.55
N ARG A 54 -7.57 -6.34 4.14
CA ARG A 54 -8.71 -7.14 3.64
C ARG A 54 -8.41 -7.89 2.34
N TYR A 55 -7.44 -7.44 1.55
CA TYR A 55 -7.07 -8.08 0.29
C TYR A 55 -5.95 -9.13 0.47
N GLY A 56 -5.20 -9.07 1.57
CA GLY A 56 -4.13 -9.99 1.88
C GLY A 56 -3.11 -9.42 2.86
N ALA A 57 -2.03 -10.16 3.09
CA ALA A 57 -1.00 -9.78 4.06
C ALA A 57 -0.28 -8.48 3.66
N VAL A 58 -0.15 -7.56 4.61
CA VAL A 58 0.51 -6.26 4.43
C VAL A 58 1.77 -6.21 5.27
N THR A 59 2.90 -5.92 4.62
CA THR A 59 4.13 -5.49 5.30
C THR A 59 4.18 -3.97 5.25
N THR A 60 4.27 -3.33 6.42
CA THR A 60 4.30 -1.86 6.54
C THR A 60 5.69 -1.40 6.93
N ASN A 61 6.25 -0.47 6.16
CA ASN A 61 7.53 0.18 6.45
C ASN A 61 7.30 1.69 6.64
N VAL A 62 7.85 2.25 7.72
CA VAL A 62 7.84 3.70 7.95
C VAL A 62 9.17 4.27 7.45
N VAL A 63 9.09 5.19 6.50
CA VAL A 63 10.28 5.84 5.93
C VAL A 63 10.84 6.85 6.93
N LEU A 64 12.06 6.61 7.43
CA LEU A 64 12.74 7.54 8.34
C LEU A 64 13.22 8.81 7.62
N ARG A 65 13.83 8.64 6.44
CA ARG A 65 14.36 9.71 5.58
C ARG A 65 14.45 9.21 4.14
N ALA A 66 14.21 10.09 3.18
CA ALA A 66 14.56 9.87 1.78
C ALA A 66 15.89 10.56 1.46
N GLU A 67 16.77 9.88 0.73
CA GLU A 67 18.05 10.44 0.24
C GLU A 67 17.88 10.97 -1.19
N PRO A 68 18.63 12.00 -1.60
CA PRO A 68 18.71 12.39 -2.99
C PRO A 68 19.35 11.26 -3.83
N PRO A 69 19.00 11.16 -5.12
CA PRO A 69 19.55 10.17 -6.04
C PRO A 69 21.05 10.36 -6.32
#